data_AF-A0A1A8WSV3-F1
#
_entry.id   AF-A0A1A8WSV3-F1
#
_cell.length_a   1.000
_cell.length_b   1.000
_cell.length_c   1.000
_cell.angle_alpha   90.00
_cell.angle_beta   90.00
_cell.angle_gamma   90.00
#
_symmetry.space_group_name_H-M   'P 1'
#
loop_
_entity.id
_entity.type
_entity.pdbx_description
1 polymer ?
#
loop_
_entity_poly.entity_id
_entity_poly.type
_entity_poly.pdbx_seq_one_letter_code
_entity_poly.pdbx_strand_id
1 'polypeptide(L)'
;MAEMLEDQLYKSDFVLGRRNRGSKVLYRDDLKEETPVHSSELKELCSKISDQWKVTVTNMEENYNAKTSEIDKEWRDSIWNNKWEKYLEYIHSVINKNLNDSSKEPHDIEMKLEFIINYVSSVFDMFVHQVNKDWKRLQKI
;
A
#
# COMPACT_ATOMS: atom_id res chain seq x y z
N MET A 1 0.67 -29.22 2.79
CA MET A 1 -0.37 -28.33 2.26
C MET A 1 0.34 -27.17 1.62
N ALA A 2 0.13 -26.94 0.33
CA ALA A 2 0.73 -25.80 -0.36
C ALA A 2 -0.04 -24.55 0.06
N GLU A 3 0.53 -23.74 0.95
CA GLU A 3 0.16 -22.33 1.06
C GLU A 3 0.43 -21.73 -0.31
N MET A 4 -0.63 -21.49 -1.09
CA MET A 4 -0.56 -20.49 -2.14
C MET A 4 -0.14 -19.21 -1.44
N LEU A 5 1.09 -18.78 -1.67
CA LEU A 5 1.52 -17.41 -1.46
C LEU A 5 0.58 -16.57 -2.32
N GLU A 6 -0.59 -16.20 -1.79
CA GLU A 6 -1.32 -15.06 -2.31
C GLU A 6 -0.36 -13.91 -2.13
N ASP A 7 0.18 -13.44 -3.25
CA ASP A 7 1.13 -12.35 -3.28
C ASP A 7 0.39 -11.16 -2.64
N GLN A 8 0.73 -10.83 -1.39
CA GLN A 8 0.02 -9.81 -0.62
C GLN A 8 0.16 -8.50 -1.38
N LEU A 9 -0.91 -8.10 -2.08
CA LEU A 9 -0.86 -7.02 -3.08
C LEU A 9 -0.35 -5.72 -2.45
N TYR A 10 -0.71 -5.49 -1.19
CA TYR A 10 -0.26 -4.33 -0.42
C TYR A 10 1.23 -4.33 -0.09
N LYS A 11 1.98 -5.41 -0.33
CA LYS A 11 3.45 -5.47 -0.15
C LYS A 11 4.21 -5.28 -1.46
N SER A 12 3.53 -5.27 -2.60
CA SER A 12 4.18 -5.10 -3.90
C SER A 12 4.69 -3.67 -4.07
N ASP A 13 5.70 -3.51 -4.93
CA ASP A 13 6.10 -2.18 -5.41
C ASP A 13 4.95 -1.47 -6.14
N PHE A 14 4.98 -0.14 -6.11
CA PHE A 14 4.10 0.66 -6.94
C PHE A 14 4.61 0.67 -8.38
N VAL A 15 3.68 0.76 -9.33
CA VAL A 15 4.00 0.70 -10.76
C VAL A 15 3.35 1.86 -11.49
N LEU A 16 4.18 2.59 -12.26
CA LEU A 16 3.69 3.62 -13.15
C LEU A 16 3.07 2.95 -14.41
N GLY A 17 1.76 3.14 -14.60
CA GLY A 17 1.02 2.67 -15.75
C GLY A 17 1.45 3.37 -17.04
N ARG A 18 1.33 2.66 -18.18
CA ARG A 18 1.44 3.30 -19.51
C ARG A 18 0.19 4.16 -19.74
N ARG A 19 0.35 5.44 -20.07
CA ARG A 19 -0.79 6.27 -20.49
C ARG A 19 -1.40 5.71 -21.78
N ASN A 20 -2.52 4.99 -21.69
CA ASN A 20 -3.40 4.81 -22.85
C ASN A 20 -4.21 6.10 -23.02
N ARG A 21 -3.63 7.10 -23.72
CA ARG A 21 -4.44 8.16 -24.32
C ARG A 21 -5.22 7.53 -25.48
N GLY A 22 -6.50 7.27 -25.27
CA GLY A 22 -7.54 7.27 -26.30
C GLY A 22 -7.40 6.29 -27.47
N SER A 23 -8.39 5.41 -27.60
CA SER A 23 -8.66 4.60 -28.79
C SER A 23 -8.64 5.42 -30.10
N LYS A 24 -7.67 5.14 -30.98
CA LYS A 24 -7.88 4.95 -32.43
C LYS A 24 -6.61 4.37 -33.05
N VAL A 25 -6.52 3.05 -33.06
CA VAL A 25 -5.60 2.34 -33.95
C VAL A 25 -6.18 2.40 -35.36
N LEU A 26 -5.59 3.21 -36.22
CA LEU A 26 -5.59 2.99 -37.66
C LEU A 26 -4.16 3.22 -38.19
N TYR A 27 -3.46 2.10 -38.35
CA TYR A 27 -2.30 1.81 -39.20
C TYR A 27 -1.19 2.87 -39.40
N ARG A 28 -0.02 2.62 -38.79
CA ARG A 28 1.32 2.50 -39.42
C ARG A 28 2.34 2.15 -38.32
N ASP A 29 3.28 1.23 -38.52
CA ASP A 29 4.21 1.26 -39.65
C ASP A 29 5.63 1.74 -39.30
N ASP A 30 5.89 2.22 -38.07
CA ASP A 30 7.13 2.92 -37.79
C ASP A 30 7.63 2.58 -36.37
N LEU A 31 8.74 1.84 -36.31
CA LEU A 31 9.65 1.76 -35.16
C LEU A 31 9.94 3.18 -34.65
N LYS A 32 9.43 3.52 -33.47
CA LYS A 32 9.83 4.73 -32.74
C LYS A 32 10.39 4.32 -31.40
N GLU A 33 11.67 4.67 -31.22
CA GLU A 33 12.44 4.62 -29.99
C GLU A 33 11.57 4.91 -28.75
N GLU A 34 11.72 4.06 -27.74
CA GLU A 34 11.00 4.14 -26.46
C GLU A 34 11.38 5.42 -25.70
N THR A 35 10.71 6.53 -25.98
CA THR A 35 10.79 7.70 -25.10
C THR A 35 10.16 7.34 -23.75
N PRO A 36 10.83 7.55 -22.61
CA PRO A 36 10.27 7.22 -21.30
C PRO A 36 9.02 8.06 -21.06
N VAL A 37 7.87 7.38 -20.97
CA VAL A 37 6.52 7.97 -20.82
C VAL A 37 6.37 8.79 -19.51
N HIS A 38 7.32 8.64 -18.58
CA HIS A 38 7.37 9.28 -17.27
C HIS A 38 8.72 9.97 -17.07
N SER A 39 8.72 11.14 -16.40
CA SER A 39 9.94 11.86 -16.04
C SER A 39 10.82 11.00 -15.12
N SER A 40 12.14 11.24 -15.13
CA SER A 40 13.05 10.58 -14.19
C SER A 40 12.65 10.82 -12.73
N GLU A 41 12.23 12.04 -12.43
CA GLU A 41 11.72 12.46 -11.11
C GLU A 41 10.52 11.63 -10.65
N LEU A 42 9.56 11.35 -11.53
CA LEU A 42 8.40 10.52 -11.16
C LEU A 42 8.78 9.05 -10.94
N LYS A 43 9.77 8.53 -11.68
CA LYS A 43 10.30 7.18 -11.46
C LYS A 43 11.03 7.07 -10.12
N GLU A 44 11.86 8.07 -9.79
CA GLU A 44 12.55 8.16 -8.51
C GLU A 44 11.56 8.27 -7.35
N LEU A 45 10.53 9.11 -7.49
CA LEU A 45 9.45 9.21 -6.52
C LEU A 45 8.71 7.88 -6.32
N CYS A 46 8.37 7.18 -7.41
CA CYS A 46 7.72 5.87 -7.34
C CYS A 46 8.56 4.85 -6.57
N SER A 47 9.88 4.83 -6.80
CA SER A 47 10.80 3.96 -6.06
C SER A 47 10.85 4.35 -4.57
N LYS A 48 11.06 5.65 -4.28
CA LYS A 48 11.10 6.17 -2.90
C LYS A 48 9.84 5.81 -2.11
N ILE A 49 8.67 6.01 -2.71
CA ILE A 49 7.39 5.71 -2.05
C ILE A 49 7.20 4.20 -1.87
N SER A 50 7.66 3.37 -2.80
CA SER A 50 7.60 1.91 -2.65
C SER A 50 8.44 1.43 -1.46
N ASP A 51 9.67 1.93 -1.32
CA ASP A 51 10.54 1.60 -0.19
C ASP A 51 9.94 2.08 1.14
N GLN A 52 9.48 3.33 1.19
CA GLN A 52 8.85 3.90 2.39
C GLN A 52 7.60 3.13 2.81
N TRP A 53 6.76 2.75 1.85
CA TRP A 53 5.55 1.99 2.12
C TRP A 53 5.86 0.59 2.67
N LYS A 54 6.80 -0.13 2.06
CA LYS A 54 7.25 -1.45 2.54
C LYS A 54 7.77 -1.37 3.98
N VAL A 55 8.65 -0.40 4.27
CA VAL A 55 9.15 -0.18 5.64
C VAL A 55 8.01 0.10 6.61
N THR A 56 7.05 0.93 6.20
CA THR A 56 5.88 1.26 7.03
C THR A 56 5.06 0.02 7.35
N VAL A 57 4.74 -0.80 6.35
CA VAL A 57 3.97 -2.04 6.51
C VAL A 57 4.71 -3.06 7.38
N THR A 58 6.01 -3.28 7.14
CA THR A 58 6.83 -4.18 7.96
C THR A 58 6.83 -3.74 9.42
N ASN A 59 7.02 -2.44 9.68
CA ASN A 59 6.98 -1.90 11.04
C ASN A 59 5.60 -2.10 11.70
N MET A 60 4.51 -1.99 10.94
CA MET A 60 3.16 -2.28 11.46
C MET A 60 3.00 -3.76 11.82
N GLU A 61 3.46 -4.68 10.97
CA GLU A 61 3.41 -6.12 11.23
C GLU A 61 4.18 -6.50 12.49
N GLU A 62 5.42 -6.02 12.62
CA GLU A 62 6.26 -6.25 13.80
C GLU A 62 5.62 -5.67 15.06
N ASN A 63 5.14 -4.42 15.00
CA ASN A 63 4.48 -3.77 16.13
C ASN A 63 3.18 -4.46 16.53
N TYR A 64 2.38 -4.91 15.57
CA TYR A 64 1.14 -5.64 15.85
C TYR A 64 1.45 -6.93 16.58
N ASN A 65 2.39 -7.74 16.06
CA ASN A 65 2.80 -8.98 16.68
C ASN A 65 3.35 -8.79 18.10
N ALA A 66 4.17 -7.75 18.31
CA ALA A 66 4.70 -7.44 19.65
C ALA A 66 3.60 -7.01 20.63
N LYS A 67 2.73 -6.07 20.22
CA LYS A 67 1.66 -5.49 21.05
C LYS A 67 0.46 -6.40 21.25
N THR A 68 0.39 -7.53 20.55
CA THR A 68 -0.69 -8.55 20.66
C THR A 68 -0.16 -9.94 20.99
N SER A 69 1.05 -10.01 21.55
CA SER A 69 1.72 -11.27 21.89
C SER A 69 0.96 -12.15 22.89
N GLU A 70 0.18 -11.53 23.79
CA GLU A 70 -0.66 -12.20 24.80
C GLU A 70 -2.07 -12.57 24.27
N ILE A 71 -2.40 -12.19 23.04
CA ILE A 71 -3.68 -12.51 22.39
C ILE A 71 -3.55 -13.87 21.70
N ASP A 72 -4.62 -14.66 21.72
CA ASP A 72 -4.70 -15.89 20.94
C ASP A 72 -4.28 -15.67 19.48
N LYS A 73 -3.42 -16.55 18.98
CA LYS A 73 -2.79 -16.38 17.67
C LYS A 73 -3.81 -16.45 16.54
N GLU A 74 -4.72 -17.44 16.56
CA GLU A 74 -5.72 -17.58 15.49
C GLU A 74 -6.65 -16.36 15.46
N TRP A 75 -7.04 -15.86 16.63
CA TRP A 75 -7.87 -14.68 16.74
C TRP A 75 -7.17 -13.42 16.23
N ARG A 76 -5.92 -13.16 16.68
CA ARG A 76 -5.20 -11.93 16.25
C ARG A 76 -4.85 -11.96 14.77
N ASP A 77 -4.48 -13.12 14.23
CA ASP A 77 -4.13 -13.29 12.82
C ASP A 77 -5.40 -13.10 11.96
N SER A 78 -6.55 -13.63 12.41
CA SER A 78 -7.84 -13.38 11.78
C SER A 78 -8.23 -11.90 11.75
N ILE A 79 -7.98 -11.15 12.83
CA ILE A 79 -8.26 -9.71 12.88
C ILE A 79 -7.35 -8.92 11.93
N TRP A 80 -6.06 -9.28 11.85
CA TRP A 80 -5.14 -8.68 10.88
C TRP A 80 -5.61 -8.93 9.45
N ASN A 81 -5.77 -10.20 9.06
CA ASN A 81 -6.07 -10.60 7.69
C ASN A 81 -7.44 -10.09 7.23
N ASN A 82 -8.45 -10.11 8.10
CA ASN A 82 -9.81 -9.73 7.70
C ASN A 82 -10.11 -8.24 7.78
N LYS A 83 -9.30 -7.45 8.49
CA LYS A 83 -9.55 -6.01 8.69
C LYS A 83 -8.39 -5.14 8.25
N TRP A 84 -7.21 -5.37 8.82
CA TRP A 84 -6.08 -4.47 8.61
C TRP A 84 -5.46 -4.65 7.23
N GLU A 85 -5.26 -5.90 6.80
CA GLU A 85 -4.77 -6.23 5.46
C GLU A 85 -5.65 -5.60 4.36
N LYS A 86 -6.98 -5.75 4.44
CA LYS A 86 -7.91 -5.12 3.49
C LYS A 86 -7.81 -3.58 3.48
N TYR A 87 -7.53 -2.98 4.63
CA TYR A 87 -7.28 -1.54 4.70
C TYR A 87 -5.95 -1.17 4.03
N LEU A 88 -4.89 -1.95 4.24
CA LEU A 88 -3.60 -1.75 3.58
C LEU A 88 -3.70 -1.91 2.05
N GLU A 89 -4.47 -2.89 1.55
CA GLU A 89 -4.75 -3.05 0.12
C GLU A 89 -5.45 -1.83 -0.48
N TYR A 90 -6.46 -1.30 0.22
CA TYR A 90 -7.14 -0.08 -0.19
C TYR A 90 -6.17 1.10 -0.26
N ILE A 91 -5.35 1.29 0.79
CA ILE A 91 -4.38 2.38 0.82
C ILE A 91 -3.33 2.23 -0.27
N HIS A 92 -2.81 1.03 -0.50
CA HIS A 92 -1.88 0.74 -1.58
C HIS A 92 -2.47 1.12 -2.93
N SER A 93 -3.72 0.75 -3.20
CA SER A 93 -4.45 1.16 -4.41
C SER A 93 -4.58 2.69 -4.53
N VAL A 94 -4.88 3.37 -3.42
CA VAL A 94 -4.95 4.85 -3.38
C VAL A 94 -3.60 5.48 -3.69
N ILE A 95 -2.51 4.99 -3.09
CA ILE A 95 -1.15 5.49 -3.35
C ILE A 95 -0.80 5.29 -4.83
N ASN A 96 -1.01 4.08 -5.35
CA ASN A 96 -0.73 3.75 -6.74
C ASN A 96 -1.50 4.65 -7.71
N LYS A 97 -2.78 4.95 -7.41
CA LYS A 97 -3.60 5.88 -8.20
C LYS A 97 -3.04 7.31 -8.19
N ASN A 98 -2.55 7.79 -7.05
CA ASN A 98 -1.98 9.14 -6.95
C ASN A 98 -0.62 9.24 -7.68
N LEU A 99 0.23 8.21 -7.59
CA LEU A 99 1.49 8.15 -8.36
C LEU A 99 1.25 8.20 -9.88
N ASN A 100 0.11 7.69 -10.33
CA ASN A 100 -0.28 7.66 -11.73
C ASN A 100 -1.13 8.87 -12.18
N ASP A 101 -1.34 9.86 -11.32
CA ASP A 101 -2.09 11.07 -11.64
C ASP A 101 -1.23 12.04 -12.46
N SER A 102 -1.32 11.95 -13.79
CA SER A 102 -0.54 12.80 -14.71
C SER A 102 -0.98 14.27 -14.73
N SER A 103 -1.98 14.67 -13.93
CA SER A 103 -2.43 16.06 -13.83
C SER A 103 -1.67 16.87 -12.77
N LYS A 104 -0.79 16.23 -12.00
CA LYS A 104 -0.07 16.84 -10.88
C LYS A 104 1.43 16.80 -11.08
N GLU A 105 2.10 17.80 -10.52
CA GLU A 105 3.56 17.81 -10.45
C GLU A 105 4.06 16.76 -9.45
N PRO A 106 5.23 16.14 -9.68
CA PRO A 106 5.80 15.13 -8.78
C PRO A 106 5.87 15.57 -7.32
N HIS A 107 6.24 16.84 -7.06
CA HIS A 107 6.30 17.39 -5.72
C HIS A 107 4.94 17.39 -4.99
N ASP A 108 3.86 17.74 -5.69
CA ASP A 108 2.51 17.72 -5.11
C ASP A 108 2.03 16.29 -4.81
N ILE A 109 2.42 15.35 -5.67
CA ILE A 109 2.17 13.92 -5.46
C ILE A 109 2.91 13.46 -4.20
N GLU A 110 4.19 13.78 -4.07
CA GLU A 110 5.02 13.43 -2.92
C GLU A 110 4.43 13.92 -1.60
N MET A 111 4.13 15.23 -1.48
CA MET A 111 3.53 15.81 -0.27
C MET A 111 2.23 15.09 0.13
N LYS A 112 1.38 14.79 -0.86
CA LYS A 112 0.11 14.09 -0.60
C LYS A 112 0.35 12.66 -0.12
N LEU A 113 1.31 11.95 -0.70
CA LEU A 113 1.61 10.57 -0.34
C LEU A 113 2.26 10.48 1.04
N GLU A 114 3.14 11.41 1.40
CA GLU A 114 3.67 11.52 2.76
C GLU A 114 2.55 11.71 3.80
N PHE A 115 1.58 12.58 3.51
CA PHE A 115 0.41 12.75 4.38
C PHE A 115 -0.40 11.45 4.53
N ILE A 116 -0.63 10.73 3.43
CA ILE A 116 -1.36 9.45 3.46
C ILE A 116 -0.61 8.42 4.32
N ILE A 117 0.70 8.25 4.11
CA ILE A 117 1.51 7.27 4.85
C ILE A 117 1.54 7.59 6.36
N ASN A 118 1.69 8.87 6.72
CA ASN A 118 1.67 9.32 8.11
C ASN A 118 0.29 9.11 8.76
N TYR A 119 -0.78 9.39 8.02
CA TYR A 119 -2.14 9.17 8.49
C TYR A 119 -2.42 7.70 8.76
N VAL A 120 -1.99 6.80 7.88
CA VAL A 120 -2.15 5.34 8.03
C VAL A 120 -1.44 4.84 9.28
N SER A 121 -0.24 5.36 9.55
CA SER A 121 0.49 5.08 10.80
C SER A 121 -0.27 5.51 12.05
N SER A 122 -0.94 6.67 12.00
CA SER A 122 -1.77 7.15 13.12
C SER A 122 -3.02 6.27 13.33
N VAL A 123 -3.68 5.87 12.23
CA VAL A 123 -4.84 4.97 12.27
C VAL A 123 -4.45 3.58 12.79
N PHE A 124 -3.23 3.13 12.50
CA PHE A 124 -2.71 1.85 12.97
C PHE A 124 -2.65 1.79 14.50
N ASP A 125 -2.13 2.83 15.17
CA ASP A 125 -2.07 2.84 16.62
C ASP A 125 -3.46 2.75 17.26
N MET A 126 -4.46 3.42 16.67
CA MET A 126 -5.86 3.31 17.10
C MET A 126 -6.41 1.89 16.88
N PHE A 127 -6.08 1.27 15.74
CA PHE A 127 -6.47 -0.10 15.44
C PHE A 127 -5.91 -1.06 16.49
N VAL A 128 -4.61 -1.03 16.78
CA VAL A 128 -3.99 -1.92 17.78
C VAL A 128 -4.58 -1.71 19.18
N HIS A 129 -4.87 -0.46 19.55
CA HIS A 129 -5.55 -0.16 20.81
C HIS A 129 -6.93 -0.83 20.88
N GLN A 130 -7.69 -0.76 19.78
CA GLN A 130 -9.03 -1.34 19.70
C GLN A 130 -8.99 -2.88 19.74
N VAL A 131 -8.05 -3.52 19.05
CA VAL A 131 -7.84 -4.98 19.10
C VAL A 131 -7.60 -5.46 20.53
N ASN A 132 -6.69 -4.81 21.25
CA ASN A 132 -6.41 -5.13 22.65
C ASN A 132 -7.62 -4.93 23.56
N LYS A 133 -8.41 -3.88 23.33
CA LYS A 133 -9.62 -3.59 24.09
C LYS A 133 -10.70 -4.65 23.87
N ASP A 134 -10.87 -5.10 22.63
CA ASP A 134 -11.87 -6.13 22.30
C ASP A 134 -11.46 -7.49 22.85
N TRP A 135 -10.19 -7.86 22.80
CA TRP A 135 -9.69 -9.07 23.45
C TRP A 135 -9.96 -9.09 24.97
N LYS A 136 -9.64 -7.98 25.67
CA LYS A 136 -9.92 -7.85 27.11
C LYS A 136 -11.42 -7.95 27.45
N ARG A 137 -12.31 -7.61 26.52
CA ARG A 137 -13.75 -7.76 26.71
C ARG A 137 -14.18 -9.21 26.56
N LEU A 138 -13.61 -9.94 25.60
CA LEU A 138 -13.88 -11.37 25.40
C LEU A 138 -13.44 -12.21 26.60
N GLN A 139 -12.33 -11.86 27.27
CA GLN A 139 -11.86 -12.56 28.47
C GLN A 139 -12.71 -12.34 29.73
N LYS A 140 -13.63 -11.36 29.72
CA LYS A 140 -14.52 -11.06 30.85
C LYS A 140 -15.87 -11.77 30.75
N ILE A 141 -16.07 -12.54 29.70
CA ILE A 141 -17.25 -13.38 29.42
C ILE A 141 -16.86 -14.82 29.74
#